data_AF-A0A3B4F272-F1
#
_entry.id   AF-A0A3B4F272-F1
#
_cell.length_a   1.000
_cell.length_b   1.000
_cell.length_c   1.000
_cell.angle_alpha   90.00
_cell.angle_beta   90.00
_cell.angle_gamma   90.00
#
_symmetry.space_group_name_H-M   'P 1'
#
loop_
_entity.id
_entity.type
_entity.pdbx_description
1 polymer ?
#
loop_
_entity_poly.entity_id
_entity_poly.type
_entity_poly.pdbx_seq_one_letter_code
_entity_poly.pdbx_strand_id
1 'polypeptide(L)'
;MGSGESTTRKVSFGVDDEDRVRILRGVKLSEDVLQRMRGVANIAPDRTNIHYMYGSRYEQQQKLLKEEWAKMAQREMEAAKEEMAKATSRERQQTRLEAERTKQLVQHLQKKDSQLKALDAFYKEQLAQLEKRKQRYKNDSFFTPSLLFLVFCRPRNTEAVCAGLQAQILSCYRDNKDQTLKCSDLAKEYMQCINAAKKVRAFSIYGYTLVINS
;
A
#
# COMPACT_ATOMS: atom_id res chain seq x y z
N MET A 1 -13.37 -116.53 31.33
CA MET A 1 -13.86 -115.14 31.38
C MET A 1 -12.73 -114.27 31.91
N GLY A 2 -12.29 -113.25 31.17
CA GLY A 2 -11.11 -112.44 31.49
C GLY A 2 -11.41 -111.35 32.52
N SER A 3 -10.56 -111.23 33.54
CA SER A 3 -10.54 -110.11 34.48
C SER A 3 -9.31 -109.26 34.18
N GLY A 4 -9.52 -108.10 33.55
CA GLY A 4 -8.46 -107.11 33.27
C GLY A 4 -8.38 -106.12 34.42
N GLU A 5 -7.27 -106.16 35.17
CA GLU A 5 -6.97 -105.21 36.24
C GLU A 5 -6.42 -103.91 35.64
N SER A 6 -7.13 -102.79 35.85
CA SER A 6 -6.80 -101.49 35.25
C SER A 6 -6.02 -100.63 36.26
N THR A 7 -4.73 -100.40 36.03
CA THR A 7 -3.90 -99.51 36.87
C THR A 7 -4.20 -98.04 36.59
N THR A 8 -4.57 -97.28 37.63
CA THR A 8 -4.86 -95.83 37.53
C THR A 8 -3.58 -95.00 37.38
N ARG A 9 -3.45 -94.25 36.28
CA ARG A 9 -2.33 -93.30 36.05
C ARG A 9 -2.64 -91.97 36.74
N LYS A 10 -1.76 -91.49 37.64
CA LYS A 10 -1.87 -90.17 38.27
C LYS A 10 -1.49 -89.07 37.28
N VAL A 11 -2.37 -88.08 37.13
CA VAL A 11 -2.15 -86.91 36.26
C VAL A 11 -2.50 -85.65 37.03
N SER A 12 -1.70 -84.60 36.86
CA SER A 12 -1.92 -83.29 37.46
C SER A 12 -2.47 -82.33 36.41
N PHE A 13 -3.51 -81.58 36.76
CA PHE A 13 -4.10 -80.56 35.89
C PHE A 13 -3.48 -79.20 36.21
N GLY A 14 -3.12 -78.45 35.16
CA GLY A 14 -2.71 -77.06 35.27
C GLY A 14 -3.62 -76.19 34.39
N VAL A 15 -3.95 -75.00 34.87
CA VAL A 15 -4.68 -73.98 34.11
C VAL A 15 -3.64 -73.01 33.55
N ASP A 16 -3.69 -72.70 32.25
CA ASP A 16 -2.82 -71.70 31.63
C ASP A 16 -3.35 -70.27 31.85
N ASP A 17 -2.58 -69.25 31.43
CA ASP A 17 -2.94 -67.83 31.59
C ASP A 17 -4.21 -67.42 30.79
N GLU A 18 -4.79 -68.35 30.02
CA GLU A 18 -5.99 -68.18 29.18
C GLU A 18 -7.16 -69.07 29.65
N ASP A 19 -7.14 -69.50 30.92
CA ASP A 19 -8.15 -70.32 31.60
C ASP A 19 -8.41 -71.71 30.98
N ARG A 20 -7.48 -72.24 30.17
CA ARG A 20 -7.62 -73.58 29.57
C ARG A 20 -6.99 -74.65 30.45
N VAL A 21 -7.79 -75.67 30.80
CA VAL A 21 -7.31 -76.82 31.58
C VAL A 21 -6.43 -77.71 30.68
N ARG A 22 -5.15 -77.82 31.01
CA ARG A 22 -4.19 -78.72 30.36
C ARG A 22 -3.77 -79.85 31.29
N ILE A 23 -3.64 -81.04 30.71
CA ILE A 23 -3.17 -82.23 31.42
C ILE A 23 -1.64 -82.23 31.38
N LEU A 24 -1.00 -81.93 32.51
CA LEU A 24 0.46 -81.93 32.62
C LEU A 24 0.95 -83.33 33.00
N ARG A 25 1.61 -84.02 32.07
CA ARG A 25 2.40 -85.23 32.38
C ARG A 25 3.72 -84.81 33.01
N GLY A 26 3.77 -84.79 34.35
CA GLY A 26 5.02 -84.52 35.07
C GLY A 26 6.06 -85.61 34.83
N VAL A 27 7.28 -85.22 34.47
CA VAL A 27 8.46 -86.09 34.53
C VAL A 27 9.04 -85.98 35.95
N LYS A 28 9.02 -87.06 36.72
CA LYS A 28 9.60 -87.07 38.07
C LYS A 28 11.12 -87.07 37.95
N LEU A 29 11.76 -85.95 38.27
CA LEU A 29 13.22 -85.87 38.34
C LEU A 29 13.72 -86.74 39.50
N SER A 30 14.84 -87.42 39.30
CA SER A 30 15.48 -88.18 40.37
C SER A 30 16.08 -87.23 41.43
N GLU A 31 16.19 -87.71 42.67
CA GLU A 31 16.74 -86.92 43.77
C GLU A 31 18.15 -86.41 43.43
N ASP A 32 18.95 -87.19 42.72
CA ASP A 32 20.30 -86.80 42.28
C ASP A 32 20.31 -85.60 41.33
N VAL A 33 19.30 -85.46 40.47
CA VAL A 33 19.18 -84.30 39.57
C VAL A 33 18.80 -83.05 40.36
N LEU A 34 17.87 -83.19 41.31
CA LEU A 34 17.49 -82.10 42.21
C LEU A 34 18.65 -81.67 43.11
N GLN A 35 19.44 -82.63 43.61
CA GLN A 35 20.62 -82.39 44.42
C GLN A 35 21.68 -81.61 43.64
N ARG A 36 21.91 -81.95 42.37
CA ARG A 36 22.85 -81.22 41.49
C ARG A 36 22.39 -79.79 41.18
N MET A 37 21.10 -79.59 40.91
CA MET A 37 20.56 -78.24 40.68
C MET A 37 20.68 -77.37 41.93
N ARG A 38 20.50 -77.94 43.13
CA ARG A 38 20.75 -77.25 44.40
C ARG A 38 22.23 -76.98 44.66
N GLY A 39 23.14 -77.88 44.23
CA GLY A 39 24.59 -77.71 44.37
C GLY A 39 25.17 -76.56 43.55
N VAL A 40 24.60 -76.25 42.38
CA VAL A 40 25.01 -75.11 41.54
C VAL A 40 24.63 -73.76 42.17
N ALA A 41 23.60 -73.73 43.03
CA ALA A 41 23.20 -72.51 43.74
C ALA A 41 24.16 -72.10 44.88
N ASN A 42 25.14 -72.94 45.23
CA ASN A 42 26.07 -72.69 46.33
C ASN A 42 27.43 -72.08 45.92
N ILE A 43 27.62 -71.73 44.64
CA ILE A 43 28.75 -70.89 44.22
C ILE A 43 28.19 -69.48 44.02
N ALA A 44 27.98 -68.77 45.14
CA ALA A 44 27.64 -67.36 45.10
C ALA A 44 28.93 -66.54 44.85
N PRO A 45 29.08 -65.84 43.72
CA PRO A 45 30.04 -64.74 43.69
C PRO A 45 29.56 -63.67 44.69
N ASP A 46 30.49 -62.98 45.34
CA ASP A 46 30.21 -61.91 46.31
C ASP A 46 29.37 -60.79 45.66
N ARG A 47 28.04 -60.96 45.73
CA ARG A 47 27.02 -60.11 45.10
C ARG A 47 27.12 -58.66 45.54
N THR A 48 27.62 -58.43 46.75
CA THR A 48 27.82 -57.11 47.33
C THR A 48 28.90 -56.34 46.58
N ASN A 49 30.10 -56.90 46.42
CA ASN A 49 31.20 -56.24 45.68
C ASN A 49 30.82 -55.91 44.24
N ILE A 50 30.12 -56.82 43.57
CA ILE A 50 29.64 -56.62 42.19
C ILE A 50 28.64 -55.45 42.12
N HIS A 51 27.67 -55.38 43.04
CA HIS A 51 26.69 -54.29 43.09
C HIS A 51 27.34 -52.93 43.37
N TYR A 52 28.28 -52.84 44.32
CA TYR A 52 29.01 -51.61 44.62
C TYR A 52 29.85 -51.14 43.41
N MET A 53 30.58 -52.04 42.76
CA MET A 53 31.38 -51.70 41.58
C MET A 53 30.53 -51.20 40.41
N TYR A 54 29.39 -51.85 40.14
CA TYR A 54 28.48 -51.39 39.09
C TYR A 54 27.83 -50.05 39.46
N GLY A 55 27.34 -49.87 40.69
CA GLY A 55 26.76 -48.61 41.17
C GLY A 55 27.72 -47.42 41.05
N SER A 56 28.97 -47.59 41.51
CA SER A 56 29.99 -46.54 41.39
C SER A 56 30.30 -46.16 39.93
N ARG A 57 30.31 -47.13 39.00
CA ARG A 57 30.52 -46.86 37.58
C ARG A 57 29.36 -46.06 36.97
N TYR A 58 28.12 -46.39 37.32
CA TYR A 58 26.95 -45.65 36.85
C TYR A 58 26.93 -44.22 37.37
N GLU A 59 27.26 -44.00 38.63
CA GLU A 59 27.35 -42.65 39.20
C GLU A 59 28.45 -41.81 38.54
N GLN A 60 29.62 -42.41 38.27
CA GLN A 60 30.69 -41.77 37.52
C GLN A 60 30.24 -41.41 36.10
N GLN A 61 29.57 -42.33 35.39
CA GLN A 61 29.02 -42.07 34.06
C GLN A 61 27.96 -40.96 34.08
N GLN A 62 27.08 -40.91 35.08
CA GLN A 62 26.10 -39.82 35.23
C GLN A 62 26.77 -38.47 35.47
N LYS A 63 27.85 -38.43 36.27
CA LYS A 63 28.60 -37.19 36.51
C LYS A 63 29.26 -36.70 35.24
N LEU A 64 29.94 -37.58 34.49
CA LEU A 64 30.55 -37.24 33.21
C LEU A 64 29.51 -36.71 32.21
N LEU A 65 28.37 -37.39 32.07
CA LEU A 65 27.30 -36.95 31.19
C LEU A 65 26.78 -35.56 31.60
N LYS A 66 26.50 -35.33 32.89
CA LYS A 66 26.06 -34.02 33.40
C LYS A 66 27.09 -32.92 33.14
N GLU A 67 28.37 -33.21 33.31
CA GLU A 67 29.45 -32.26 33.04
C GLU A 67 29.58 -31.94 31.54
N GLU A 68 29.44 -32.94 30.66
CA GLU A 68 29.43 -32.75 29.21
C GLU A 68 28.25 -31.89 28.76
N TRP A 69 27.05 -32.14 29.28
CA TRP A 69 25.88 -31.30 29.03
C TRP A 69 26.06 -29.86 29.54
N ALA A 70 26.65 -29.69 30.73
CA ALA A 70 26.94 -28.37 31.28
C ALA A 70 27.96 -27.61 30.42
N LYS A 71 29.03 -28.29 29.96
CA LYS A 71 30.01 -27.71 29.03
C LYS A 71 29.39 -27.34 27.69
N MET A 72 28.53 -28.18 27.14
CA MET A 72 27.77 -27.90 25.91
C MET A 72 26.87 -26.67 26.11
N ALA A 73 26.08 -26.63 27.18
CA ALA A 73 25.21 -25.50 27.48
C ALA A 73 25.99 -24.19 27.69
N GLN A 74 27.18 -24.24 28.30
CA GLN A 74 28.04 -23.08 28.45
C GLN A 74 28.57 -22.58 27.10
N ARG A 75 29.03 -23.48 26.22
CA ARG A 75 29.48 -23.12 24.87
C ARG A 75 28.36 -22.49 24.05
N GLU A 76 27.16 -23.05 24.10
CA GLU A 76 25.97 -22.48 23.45
C GLU A 76 25.65 -21.08 23.98
N MET A 77 25.72 -20.87 25.30
CA MET A 77 25.50 -19.55 25.90
C MET A 77 26.57 -18.53 25.47
N GLU A 78 27.85 -18.93 25.45
CA GLU A 78 28.97 -18.07 25.03
C GLU A 78 28.87 -17.72 23.54
N ALA A 79 28.56 -18.70 22.68
CA ALA A 79 28.31 -18.48 21.27
C ALA A 79 27.11 -17.54 21.04
N ALA A 80 26.00 -17.75 21.77
CA ALA A 80 24.84 -16.88 21.70
C ALA A 80 25.15 -15.44 22.15
N LYS A 81 25.96 -15.27 23.21
CA LYS A 81 26.42 -13.94 23.66
C LYS A 81 27.31 -13.27 22.62
N GLU A 82 28.22 -14.01 21.99
CA GLU A 82 29.10 -13.48 20.95
C GLU A 82 28.30 -13.02 19.73
N GLU A 83 27.35 -13.83 19.26
CA GLU A 83 26.46 -13.46 18.15
C GLU A 83 25.57 -12.27 18.50
N MET A 84 25.03 -12.22 19.71
CA MET A 84 24.24 -11.08 20.18
C MET A 84 25.08 -9.80 20.28
N ALA A 85 26.35 -9.89 20.69
CA ALA A 85 27.27 -8.77 20.70
C ALA A 85 27.58 -8.27 19.27
N LYS A 86 27.77 -9.18 18.31
CA LYS A 86 27.95 -8.84 16.89
C LYS A 86 26.71 -8.17 16.31
N ALA A 87 25.52 -8.72 16.59
CA ALA A 87 24.25 -8.15 16.15
C ALA A 87 24.04 -6.74 16.72
N THR A 88 24.26 -6.55 18.03
CA THR A 88 24.17 -5.24 18.69
C THR A 88 25.18 -4.24 18.11
N SER A 89 26.39 -4.68 17.78
CA SER A 89 27.40 -3.81 17.15
C SER A 89 26.95 -3.33 15.77
N ARG A 90 26.42 -4.25 14.95
CA ARG A 90 25.88 -3.93 13.62
C ARG A 90 24.69 -2.96 13.72
N GLU A 91 23.77 -3.21 14.64
CA GLU A 91 22.62 -2.34 14.89
C GLU A 91 23.08 -0.93 15.29
N ARG A 92 24.01 -0.81 16.24
CA ARG A 92 24.57 0.50 16.64
C ARG A 92 25.22 1.25 15.48
N GLN A 93 25.95 0.56 14.60
CA GLN A 93 26.54 1.18 13.42
C GLN A 93 25.45 1.66 12.45
N GLN A 94 24.42 0.84 12.23
CA GLN A 94 23.28 1.21 11.39
C GLN A 94 22.55 2.43 11.94
N THR A 95 22.23 2.46 13.24
CA THR A 95 21.60 3.63 13.88
C THR A 95 22.43 4.90 13.73
N ARG A 96 23.77 4.80 13.81
CA ARG A 96 24.67 5.96 13.61
C ARG A 96 24.61 6.47 12.17
N LEU A 97 24.67 5.57 11.19
CA LEU A 97 24.57 5.94 9.77
C LEU A 97 23.21 6.56 9.45
N GLU A 98 22.13 5.99 10.00
CA GLU A 98 20.78 6.52 9.86
C GLU A 98 20.65 7.90 10.51
N ALA A 99 21.19 8.11 11.72
CA ALA A 99 21.21 9.41 12.39
C ALA A 99 21.98 10.47 11.60
N GLU A 100 23.04 10.10 10.89
CA GLU A 100 23.79 11.03 10.04
C GLU A 100 23.04 11.36 8.75
N ARG A 101 22.42 10.37 8.11
CA ARG A 101 21.52 10.57 6.97
C ARG A 101 20.33 11.46 7.34
N THR A 102 19.70 11.24 8.50
CA THR A 102 18.59 12.08 8.94
C THR A 102 19.03 13.52 9.21
N LYS A 103 20.20 13.74 9.81
CA LYS A 103 20.78 15.09 9.97
C LYS A 103 20.96 15.79 8.62
N GLN A 104 21.54 15.12 7.63
CA GLN A 104 21.71 15.68 6.28
C GLN A 104 20.35 16.02 5.63
N LEU A 105 19.37 15.12 5.76
CA LEU A 105 18.04 15.34 5.23
C LEU A 105 17.34 16.53 5.90
N VAL A 106 17.44 16.66 7.22
CA VAL A 106 16.88 17.79 7.98
C VAL A 106 17.49 19.12 7.52
N GLN A 107 18.82 19.19 7.33
CA GLN A 107 19.47 20.39 6.82
C GLN A 107 18.98 20.76 5.41
N HIS A 108 18.83 19.76 4.53
CA HIS A 108 18.32 19.99 3.18
C HIS A 108 16.87 20.48 3.20
N LEU A 109 16.02 19.88 4.04
CA LEU A 109 14.62 20.31 4.22
C LEU A 109 14.54 21.74 4.78
N GLN A 110 15.34 22.07 5.79
CA GLN A 110 15.38 23.43 6.34
C GLN A 110 15.77 24.48 5.28
N LYS A 111 16.71 24.15 4.40
CA LYS A 111 17.09 25.02 3.27
C LYS A 111 15.96 25.17 2.25
N LYS A 112 15.22 24.09 1.96
CA LYS A 112 14.07 24.14 1.06
C LYS A 112 12.92 24.95 1.67
N ASP A 113 12.67 24.80 2.97
CA ASP A 113 11.66 25.58 3.68
C ASP A 113 11.98 27.07 3.70
N SER A 114 13.25 27.46 3.89
CA SER A 114 13.62 28.88 3.84
C SER A 114 13.48 29.45 2.43
N GLN A 115 13.81 28.67 1.39
CA GLN A 115 13.56 29.05 -0.01
C GLN A 115 12.07 29.24 -0.29
N LEU A 116 11.22 28.30 0.15
CA LEU A 116 9.77 28.39 -0.01
C LEU A 116 9.19 29.60 0.73
N LYS A 117 9.64 29.85 1.96
CA LYS A 117 9.22 31.04 2.73
C LYS A 117 9.62 32.35 2.06
N ALA A 118 10.83 32.43 1.50
CA ALA A 118 11.27 33.61 0.76
C ALA A 118 10.44 33.84 -0.52
N LEU A 119 10.13 32.76 -1.24
CA LEU A 119 9.28 32.81 -2.44
C LEU A 119 7.84 33.23 -2.10
N ASP A 120 7.27 32.68 -1.04
CA ASP A 120 5.94 33.03 -0.54
C ASP A 120 5.88 34.52 -0.12
N ALA A 121 6.90 35.00 0.60
CA ALA A 121 6.99 36.42 0.96
C ALA A 121 7.09 37.32 -0.29
N PHE A 122 7.87 36.92 -1.29
CA PHE A 122 7.97 37.64 -2.56
C PHE A 122 6.60 37.74 -3.27
N TYR A 123 5.87 36.63 -3.40
CA TYR A 123 4.56 36.65 -4.06
C TYR A 123 3.50 37.38 -3.25
N LYS A 124 3.52 37.30 -1.92
CA LYS A 124 2.65 38.10 -1.04
C LYS A 124 2.88 39.59 -1.22
N GLU A 125 4.13 40.03 -1.32
CA GLU A 125 4.46 41.43 -1.60
C GLU A 125 3.96 41.86 -2.98
N GLN A 126 4.14 41.04 -4.02
CA GLN A 126 3.60 41.32 -5.37
C GLN A 126 2.07 41.48 -5.34
N LEU A 127 1.37 40.59 -4.63
CA LEU A 127 -0.09 40.67 -4.47
C LEU A 127 -0.51 41.93 -3.72
N ALA A 128 0.17 42.28 -2.62
CA ALA A 128 -0.10 43.50 -1.86
C ALA A 128 0.09 44.77 -2.71
N GLN A 129 1.13 44.79 -3.56
CA GLN A 129 1.36 45.89 -4.50
C GLN A 129 0.25 46.01 -5.55
N LEU A 130 -0.21 44.88 -6.10
CA LEU A 130 -1.34 44.85 -7.03
C LEU A 130 -2.64 45.30 -6.36
N GLU A 131 -2.91 44.84 -5.14
CA GLU A 131 -4.07 45.27 -4.35
C GLU A 131 -4.01 46.77 -4.07
N LYS A 132 -2.86 47.31 -3.70
CA LYS A 132 -2.68 48.76 -3.50
C LYS A 132 -2.89 49.55 -4.80
N ARG A 133 -2.43 49.06 -5.95
CA ARG A 133 -2.74 49.67 -7.26
C ARG A 133 -4.23 49.62 -7.57
N LYS A 134 -4.89 48.48 -7.31
CA LYS A 134 -6.34 48.32 -7.46
C LYS A 134 -7.12 49.30 -6.57
N GLN A 135 -6.70 49.49 -5.32
CA GLN A 135 -7.32 50.46 -4.40
C GLN A 135 -7.10 51.91 -4.86
N ARG A 136 -5.91 52.24 -5.39
CA ARG A 136 -5.69 53.54 -6.05
C ARG A 136 -6.68 53.77 -7.19
N TYR A 137 -6.83 52.83 -8.12
CA TYR A 137 -7.84 52.96 -9.19
C TYR A 137 -9.28 53.09 -8.68
N LYS A 138 -9.64 52.41 -7.58
CA LYS A 138 -10.95 52.57 -6.95
C LYS A 138 -11.14 53.95 -6.33
N ASN A 139 -10.14 54.47 -5.64
CA ASN A 139 -10.20 55.76 -4.97
C ASN A 139 -10.07 56.92 -5.97
N ASP A 140 -9.26 56.73 -7.01
CA ASP A 140 -9.07 57.62 -8.15
C ASP A 140 -10.25 57.54 -9.15
N SER A 141 -11.26 56.70 -8.91
CA SER A 141 -12.54 56.74 -9.65
C SER A 141 -13.40 57.98 -9.35
N PHE A 142 -12.81 59.02 -8.75
CA PHE A 142 -13.25 60.42 -8.90
C PHE A 142 -12.56 61.17 -10.05
N PHE A 143 -11.90 60.47 -10.98
CA PHE A 143 -11.50 61.03 -12.25
C PHE A 143 -11.95 60.12 -13.40
N THR A 144 -13.18 60.34 -13.86
CA THR A 144 -13.61 60.01 -15.22
C THR A 144 -13.54 61.26 -16.13
N PRO A 145 -12.38 61.72 -16.64
CA PRO A 145 -12.34 62.66 -17.76
C PRO A 145 -12.07 61.98 -19.10
N SER A 146 -11.83 60.66 -19.13
CA SER A 146 -11.76 59.89 -20.38
C SER A 146 -13.15 59.57 -20.93
N LEU A 147 -14.19 59.57 -20.09
CA LEU A 147 -15.60 59.50 -20.53
C LEU A 147 -16.14 60.86 -21.02
N LEU A 148 -15.52 61.99 -20.67
CA LEU A 148 -15.95 63.29 -21.19
C LEU A 148 -15.53 63.51 -22.65
N PHE A 149 -14.44 62.87 -23.10
CA PHE A 149 -14.04 62.90 -24.51
C PHE A 149 -15.00 62.11 -25.41
N LEU A 150 -15.76 61.16 -24.84
CA LEU A 150 -16.82 60.45 -25.55
C LEU A 150 -18.11 61.29 -25.71
N VAL A 151 -18.28 62.36 -24.95
CA VAL A 151 -19.42 63.28 -25.12
C VAL A 151 -19.24 64.16 -26.38
N PHE A 152 -18.00 64.39 -26.82
CA PHE A 152 -17.71 65.15 -28.04
C PHE A 152 -17.41 64.29 -29.28
N CYS A 153 -17.23 62.98 -29.13
CA CYS A 153 -17.26 62.07 -30.27
C CYS A 153 -18.72 61.76 -30.61
N ARG A 154 -19.26 62.38 -31.66
CA ARG A 154 -20.53 61.93 -32.28
C ARG A 154 -20.43 60.41 -32.47
N PRO A 155 -21.40 59.62 -31.97
CA PRO A 155 -21.39 58.18 -32.21
C PRO A 155 -21.31 57.96 -33.72
N ARG A 156 -20.29 57.23 -34.18
CA ARG A 156 -20.30 56.69 -35.53
C ARG A 156 -21.56 55.83 -35.59
N ASN A 157 -22.50 56.20 -36.46
CA ASN A 157 -23.76 55.51 -36.59
C ASN A 157 -23.47 54.07 -37.08
N THR A 158 -23.45 53.11 -36.14
CA THR A 158 -23.25 51.68 -36.39
C THR A 158 -24.57 50.95 -36.59
N GLU A 159 -25.66 51.67 -36.86
CA GLU A 159 -26.92 51.02 -37.22
C GLU A 159 -26.78 50.38 -38.60
N ALA A 160 -27.26 49.13 -38.71
CA ALA A 160 -27.26 48.40 -39.96
C ALA A 160 -28.16 49.13 -40.96
N VAL A 161 -27.57 49.63 -42.04
CA VAL A 161 -28.32 50.32 -43.08
C VAL A 161 -29.27 49.34 -43.75
N CYS A 162 -30.52 49.75 -43.93
CA CYS A 162 -31.59 48.95 -44.55
C CYS A 162 -32.03 47.72 -43.73
N ALA A 163 -31.85 47.72 -42.39
CA ALA A 163 -32.19 46.59 -41.52
C ALA A 163 -33.61 46.03 -41.70
N GLY A 164 -34.61 46.90 -41.96
CA GLY A 164 -35.98 46.47 -42.25
C GLY A 164 -36.10 45.68 -43.55
N LEU A 165 -35.54 46.19 -44.65
CA LEU A 165 -35.49 45.48 -45.94
C LEU A 165 -34.66 44.20 -45.85
N GLN A 166 -33.58 44.22 -45.07
CA GLN A 166 -32.75 43.04 -44.80
C GLN A 166 -33.55 41.94 -44.10
N ALA A 167 -34.42 42.27 -43.14
CA ALA A 167 -35.27 41.28 -42.49
C ALA A 167 -36.32 40.71 -43.46
N GLN A 168 -36.93 41.57 -44.28
CA GLN A 168 -37.97 41.17 -45.24
C GLN A 168 -37.41 40.26 -46.34
N ILE A 169 -36.25 40.58 -46.91
CA ILE A 169 -35.62 39.76 -47.96
C ILE A 169 -35.20 38.38 -47.43
N LEU A 170 -34.69 38.34 -46.18
CA LEU A 170 -34.33 37.09 -45.52
C LEU A 170 -35.56 36.26 -45.13
N SER A 171 -36.71 36.89 -44.87
CA SER A 171 -37.98 36.16 -44.71
C SER A 171 -38.44 35.58 -46.06
N CYS A 172 -38.47 36.40 -47.10
CA CYS A 172 -38.93 35.99 -48.43
C CYS A 172 -38.16 34.76 -48.96
N TYR A 173 -36.83 34.75 -48.83
CA TYR A 173 -36.02 33.59 -49.25
C TYR A 173 -36.18 32.36 -48.37
N ARG A 174 -36.51 32.53 -47.08
CA ARG A 174 -36.84 31.39 -46.20
C ARG A 174 -38.16 30.75 -46.61
N ASP A 175 -39.13 31.55 -47.02
CA ASP A 175 -40.47 31.11 -47.39
C ASP A 175 -40.52 30.59 -48.85
N ASN A 176 -39.61 31.04 -49.73
CA ASN A 176 -39.58 30.68 -51.16
C ASN A 176 -38.23 30.05 -51.58
N LYS A 177 -37.82 28.96 -50.92
CA LYS A 177 -36.52 28.30 -51.13
C LYS A 177 -36.29 27.84 -52.58
N ASP A 178 -37.31 27.26 -53.20
CA ASP A 178 -37.20 26.68 -54.55
C ASP A 178 -37.66 27.67 -55.65
N GLN A 179 -38.15 28.85 -55.27
CA GLN A 179 -38.67 29.89 -56.19
C GLN A 179 -38.13 31.28 -55.82
N THR A 180 -36.82 31.38 -55.65
CA THR A 180 -36.10 32.59 -55.21
C THR A 180 -36.33 33.81 -56.12
N LEU A 181 -36.66 33.60 -57.39
CA LEU A 181 -36.98 34.66 -58.35
C LEU A 181 -38.20 35.50 -57.95
N LYS A 182 -39.12 34.97 -57.11
CA LYS A 182 -40.25 35.76 -56.56
C LYS A 182 -39.80 36.85 -55.60
N CYS A 183 -38.64 36.70 -54.97
CA CYS A 183 -38.06 37.70 -54.08
C CYS A 183 -37.17 38.71 -54.83
N SER A 184 -37.13 38.66 -56.16
CA SER A 184 -36.21 39.47 -56.97
C SER A 184 -36.48 40.97 -56.89
N ASP A 185 -37.74 41.40 -56.79
CA ASP A 185 -38.06 42.82 -56.67
C ASP A 185 -37.67 43.36 -55.29
N LEU A 186 -37.94 42.60 -54.22
CA LEU A 186 -37.48 42.91 -52.87
C LEU A 186 -35.94 42.93 -52.77
N ALA A 187 -35.26 42.05 -53.52
CA ALA A 187 -33.81 42.05 -53.62
C ALA A 187 -33.27 43.30 -54.33
N LYS A 188 -33.95 43.78 -55.39
CA LYS A 188 -33.58 45.04 -56.06
C LYS A 188 -33.73 46.22 -55.11
N GLU A 189 -34.83 46.30 -54.36
CA GLU A 189 -35.05 47.39 -53.40
C GLU A 189 -34.00 47.41 -52.29
N TYR A 190 -33.68 46.24 -51.72
CA TYR A 190 -32.61 46.12 -50.73
C TYR A 190 -31.25 46.58 -51.29
N MET A 191 -30.93 46.17 -52.53
CA MET A 191 -29.69 46.58 -53.19
C MET A 191 -29.66 48.08 -53.51
N GLN A 192 -30.79 48.67 -53.92
CA GLN A 192 -30.89 50.11 -54.14
C GLN A 192 -30.66 50.90 -52.84
N CYS A 193 -31.25 50.44 -51.73
CA CYS A 193 -31.05 51.04 -50.41
C CYS A 193 -29.57 50.97 -49.98
N ILE A 194 -28.91 49.81 -50.15
CA ILE A 194 -27.47 49.66 -49.88
C ILE A 194 -26.64 50.62 -50.74
N ASN A 195 -26.94 50.70 -52.04
CA ASN A 195 -26.16 51.52 -52.97
C ASN A 195 -26.35 53.02 -52.71
N ALA A 196 -27.57 53.45 -52.37
CA ALA A 196 -27.83 54.82 -51.93
C ALA A 196 -27.03 55.15 -50.67
N ALA A 197 -27.05 54.26 -49.68
CA ALA A 197 -26.29 54.44 -48.44
C ALA A 197 -24.77 54.43 -48.65
N LYS A 198 -24.26 53.58 -49.55
CA LYS A 198 -22.84 53.60 -49.96
C LYS A 198 -22.47 54.93 -50.63
N LYS A 199 -23.35 55.49 -51.47
CA LYS A 199 -23.13 56.79 -52.12
C LYS A 199 -23.09 57.94 -51.11
N VAL A 200 -23.97 57.94 -50.11
CA VAL A 200 -23.97 58.92 -49.01
C VAL A 200 -22.72 58.79 -48.15
N ARG A 201 -22.29 57.56 -47.80
CA ARG A 201 -21.03 57.33 -47.07
C ARG A 201 -19.80 57.76 -47.87
N ALA A 202 -19.77 57.52 -49.18
CA ALA A 202 -18.68 57.98 -50.04
C ALA A 202 -18.62 59.52 -50.11
N PHE A 203 -19.76 60.20 -50.27
CA PHE A 203 -19.83 61.68 -50.22
C PHE A 203 -19.36 62.25 -48.88
N SER A 204 -19.66 61.57 -47.77
CA SER A 204 -19.25 62.00 -46.43
C SER A 204 -17.77 61.76 -46.12
N ILE A 205 -17.07 60.87 -46.85
CA ILE A 205 -15.63 60.59 -46.68
C ILE A 205 -14.79 61.55 -47.53
N TYR A 206 -15.28 61.98 -48.69
CA TYR A 206 -14.58 62.90 -49.61
C TYR A 206 -14.94 64.38 -49.42
N GLY A 207 -15.58 64.76 -48.29
CA GLY A 207 -15.57 66.14 -47.82
C GLY A 207 -16.52 67.13 -48.50
N TYR A 208 -17.67 66.70 -49.04
CA TYR A 208 -18.77 67.61 -49.36
C TYR A 208 -19.95 67.38 -48.41
N THR A 209 -19.97 68.12 -47.30
CA THR A 209 -21.14 68.24 -46.43
C THR A 209 -22.23 69.00 -47.18
N LEU A 210 -23.14 68.28 -47.83
CA LEU A 210 -24.43 68.85 -48.23
C LEU A 210 -25.32 68.86 -46.98
N VAL A 211 -25.38 70.02 -46.34
CA VAL A 211 -26.45 70.39 -45.42
C VAL A 211 -27.73 70.39 -46.25
N ILE A 212 -28.55 69.35 -46.10
CA ILE A 212 -29.95 69.43 -46.51
C ILE A 212 -30.75 69.47 -45.21
N ASN A 213 -31.14 70.69 -44.84
CA ASN A 213 -32.28 70.92 -43.96
C ASN A 213 -33.54 70.44 -44.70
N SER A 214 -34.33 69.61 -44.04
CA SER A 214 -35.80 69.64 -44.06
C SER A 214 -36.28 68.96 -42.79
#